data_AF-A0A644XW07-F1
#
_entry.id   AF-A0A644XW07-F1
#
_cell.length_a   1.000
_cell.length_b   1.000
_cell.length_c   1.000
_cell.angle_alpha   90.00
_cell.angle_beta   90.00
_cell.angle_gamma   90.00
#
_symmetry.space_group_name_H-M   'P 1'
#
loop_
_entity.id
_entity.type
_entity.pdbx_description
1 polymer ?
#
loop_
_entity_poly.entity_id
_entity_poly.type
_entity_poly.pdbx_seq_one_letter_code
_entity_poly.pdbx_strand_id
1 'polypeptide(L)'
;MIGFLVVIAAVVIGIFIYVLTMQKSSMFGVMKAQGISSGYIAKSVVVQTFLLAAIGVGIGLVLTGATALVLPPAVPYRTNLYFLSGIASLLVIMAMIGGVFSVRAVVKIDPLKAIG
;
A
#
# COMPACT_ATOMS: atom_id res chain seq x y z
N MET A 1 22.82 7.86 0.34
CA MET A 1 21.98 8.00 -0.88
C MET A 1 20.84 6.99 -0.90
N ILE A 2 21.07 5.67 -0.75
CA ILE A 2 19.99 4.65 -0.71
C ILE A 2 18.92 4.91 0.35
N GLY A 3 19.31 5.31 1.57
CA GLY A 3 18.34 5.59 2.64
C GLY A 3 17.30 6.65 2.25
N PHE A 4 17.70 7.68 1.49
CA PHE A 4 16.79 8.72 1.03
C PHE A 4 15.79 8.19 -0.01
N LEU A 5 16.24 7.35 -0.94
CA LEU A 5 15.35 6.69 -1.92
C LEU A 5 14.32 5.80 -1.24
N VAL A 6 14.74 5.03 -0.22
CA VAL A 6 13.84 4.19 0.57
C VAL A 6 12.79 5.04 1.29
N VAL A 7 13.20 6.15 1.91
CA VAL A 7 12.27 7.08 2.58
C VAL A 7 11.27 7.67 1.60
N ILE A 8 11.72 8.18 0.44
CA ILE A 8 10.81 8.71 -0.59
C ILE A 8 9.82 7.63 -1.04
N ALA A 9 10.30 6.44 -1.39
CA ALA A 9 9.43 5.36 -1.84
C ALA A 9 8.38 4.99 -0.79
N ALA A 10 8.77 4.92 0.48
CA ALA A 10 7.87 4.58 1.57
C ALA A 10 6.79 5.64 1.79
N VAL A 11 7.15 6.93 1.75
CA VAL A 11 6.20 8.04 1.85
C VAL A 11 5.24 8.05 0.66
N VAL A 12 5.78 7.90 -0.55
CA VAL A 12 5.00 7.87 -1.80
C VAL A 12 3.96 6.75 -1.75
N ILE A 13 4.34 5.53 -1.38
CA ILE A 13 3.41 4.41 -1.23
C ILE A 13 2.28 4.75 -0.24
N GLY A 14 2.60 5.32 0.92
CA GLY A 14 1.59 5.72 1.90
C GLY A 14 0.58 6.73 1.34
N ILE A 15 1.05 7.75 0.62
CA ILE A 15 0.20 8.76 -0.03
C ILE A 15 -0.68 8.12 -1.12
N PHE A 16 -0.11 7.25 -1.95
CA PHE A 16 -0.86 6.60 -3.02
C PHE A 16 -1.97 5.69 -2.46
N ILE A 17 -1.69 4.91 -1.42
CA ILE A 17 -2.72 4.10 -0.75
C ILE A 17 -3.84 4.98 -0.20
N TYR A 18 -3.48 6.12 0.41
CA TYR A 18 -4.46 7.09 0.91
C TYR A 18 -5.35 7.63 -0.22
N VAL A 19 -4.74 8.11 -1.32
CA VAL A 19 -5.47 8.67 -2.47
C VAL A 19 -6.35 7.61 -3.14
N LEU A 20 -5.83 6.40 -3.38
CA LEU A 20 -6.60 5.30 -3.99
C LEU A 20 -7.82 4.92 -3.15
N THR A 21 -7.69 4.97 -1.82
CA THR A 21 -8.81 4.67 -0.93
C THR A 21 -9.84 5.81 -0.95
N MET A 22 -9.38 7.06 -0.98
CA MET A 22 -10.27 8.22 -1.08
C MET A 22 -11.04 8.28 -2.40
N GLN A 23 -10.43 7.88 -3.51
CA GLN A 23 -11.10 7.78 -4.81
C GLN A 23 -12.27 6.77 -4.80
N LYS A 24 -12.27 5.79 -3.89
CA LYS A 24 -13.37 4.84 -3.68
C LYS A 24 -14.49 5.36 -2.78
N SER A 25 -14.47 6.64 -2.40
CA SER A 25 -15.48 7.30 -1.55
C SER A 25 -16.92 6.99 -1.96
N SER A 26 -17.26 7.15 -3.26
CA SER A 26 -18.62 6.92 -3.76
C SER A 26 -19.09 5.47 -3.55
N MET A 27 -18.22 4.50 -3.84
CA MET A 27 -18.49 3.08 -3.61
C MET A 27 -18.77 2.78 -2.13
N PHE A 28 -17.97 3.37 -1.22
CA PHE A 28 -18.21 3.22 0.21
C PHE A 28 -19.47 3.94 0.70
N GLY A 29 -19.85 5.05 0.06
CA GLY A 29 -21.12 5.74 0.30
C GLY A 29 -22.32 4.87 -0.02
N VAL A 30 -22.31 4.20 -1.18
CA VAL A 30 -23.36 3.24 -1.56
C VAL A 30 -23.43 2.06 -0.58
N MET A 31 -22.26 1.50 -0.20
CA MET A 31 -22.21 0.41 0.79
C MET A 31 -22.81 0.81 2.15
N LYS A 32 -22.53 2.02 2.63
CA LYS A 32 -23.16 2.54 3.87
C LYS A 32 -24.66 2.75 3.71
N ALA A 33 -25.11 3.25 2.57
CA ALA A 33 -26.54 3.41 2.28
C ALA A 33 -27.29 2.06 2.23
N GLN A 34 -26.60 0.98 1.84
CA GLN A 34 -27.10 -0.39 1.91
C GLN A 34 -27.11 -0.99 3.34
N GLY A 35 -26.71 -0.23 4.36
CA GLY A 35 -26.72 -0.67 5.76
C GLY A 35 -25.44 -1.41 6.21
N ILE A 36 -24.37 -1.42 5.40
CA ILE A 36 -23.10 -2.01 5.82
C ILE A 36 -22.46 -1.14 6.90
N SER A 37 -22.05 -1.78 8.00
CA SER A 37 -21.44 -1.07 9.12
C SER A 37 -20.10 -0.42 8.74
N SER A 38 -19.86 0.80 9.24
CA SER A 38 -18.59 1.51 9.04
C SER A 38 -17.37 0.72 9.54
N GLY A 39 -17.55 -0.14 10.54
CA GLY A 39 -16.50 -1.03 11.05
C GLY A 39 -16.11 -2.13 10.05
N TYR A 40 -17.07 -2.68 9.31
CA TYR A 40 -16.79 -3.64 8.24
C TYR A 40 -16.02 -2.99 7.09
N ILE A 41 -16.41 -1.77 6.70
CA ILE A 41 -15.72 -0.99 5.67
C ILE A 41 -14.28 -0.70 6.08
N ALA A 42 -14.07 -0.27 7.33
CA ALA A 42 -12.75 -0.04 7.90
C ALA A 42 -11.86 -1.28 7.83
N LYS A 43 -12.37 -2.44 8.29
CA LYS A 43 -11.64 -3.70 8.24
C LYS A 43 -11.31 -4.13 6.80
N SER A 44 -12.27 -3.96 5.88
CA SER A 44 -12.08 -4.28 4.46
C SER A 44 -10.94 -3.45 3.85
N VAL A 45 -10.89 -2.14 4.12
CA VAL A 45 -9.81 -1.26 3.62
C VAL A 45 -8.43 -1.69 4.14
N VAL A 46 -8.33 -2.03 5.43
CA VAL A 46 -7.06 -2.49 6.03
C VAL A 46 -6.60 -3.80 5.38
N VAL A 47 -7.51 -4.76 5.22
CA VAL A 47 -7.21 -6.06 4.59
C VAL A 47 -6.82 -5.88 3.12
N GLN A 48 -7.55 -5.07 2.36
CA GLN A 48 -7.22 -4.76 0.96
C GLN A 48 -5.86 -4.09 0.83
N THR A 49 -5.55 -3.12 1.70
CA THR A 49 -4.25 -2.47 1.73
C THR A 49 -3.13 -3.47 2.01
N PHE A 50 -3.31 -4.35 2.99
CA PHE A 50 -2.32 -5.38 3.32
C PHE A 50 -2.06 -6.32 2.15
N LEU A 51 -3.14 -6.88 1.55
CA LEU A 51 -3.04 -7.76 0.39
C LEU A 51 -2.34 -7.07 -0.77
N LEU A 52 -2.73 -5.84 -1.09
CA LEU A 52 -2.14 -5.08 -2.19
C LEU A 52 -0.65 -4.81 -1.95
N ALA A 53 -0.28 -4.42 -0.73
CA ALA A 53 1.12 -4.18 -0.37
C ALA A 53 1.95 -5.47 -0.38
N ALA A 54 1.44 -6.56 0.19
CA ALA A 54 2.12 -7.85 0.23
C ALA A 54 2.36 -8.41 -1.18
N ILE A 55 1.34 -8.36 -2.04
CA ILE A 55 1.44 -8.82 -3.43
C ILE A 55 2.39 -7.91 -4.22
N GLY A 56 2.25 -6.60 -4.11
CA GLY A 56 3.11 -5.65 -4.83
C GLY A 56 4.59 -5.78 -4.44
N VAL A 57 4.88 -5.88 -3.15
CA VAL A 57 6.25 -6.10 -2.64
C VAL A 57 6.76 -7.49 -3.05
N GLY A 58 5.93 -8.53 -2.97
CA GLY A 58 6.28 -9.87 -3.42
C GLY A 58 6.68 -9.90 -4.90
N ILE A 59 5.90 -9.26 -5.77
CA ILE A 59 6.22 -9.12 -7.20
C ILE A 59 7.54 -8.35 -7.37
N GLY A 60 7.74 -7.25 -6.65
CA GLY A 60 8.98 -6.47 -6.69
C GLY A 60 10.22 -7.28 -6.29
N LEU A 61 10.10 -8.14 -5.27
CA LEU A 61 11.18 -9.05 -4.85
C LEU A 61 11.51 -10.10 -5.90
N VAL A 62 10.48 -10.70 -6.52
CA VAL A 62 10.65 -11.67 -7.62
C VAL A 62 11.35 -11.01 -8.82
N LEU A 63 10.92 -9.80 -9.20
CA LEU A 63 11.53 -9.05 -10.30
C LEU A 63 12.98 -8.65 -9.98
N THR A 64 13.27 -8.30 -8.74
CA THR A 64 14.64 -8.00 -8.29
C THR A 64 15.53 -9.24 -8.44
N GLY A 65 15.03 -10.40 -8.00
CA GLY A 65 15.73 -11.68 -8.16
C GLY A 65 15.93 -12.07 -9.63
N ALA A 66 14.91 -11.91 -10.47
CA ALA A 66 15.02 -12.17 -11.90
C ALA A 66 16.04 -11.25 -12.58
N THR A 67 16.08 -9.97 -12.21
CA THR A 67 17.07 -9.02 -12.74
C THR A 67 18.49 -9.39 -12.31
N ALA A 68 18.66 -9.91 -11.09
CA ALA A 68 19.95 -10.39 -10.61
C ALA A 68 20.52 -11.55 -11.45
N LEU A 69 19.66 -12.39 -12.04
CA LEU A 69 20.08 -13.52 -12.89
C LEU A 69 20.50 -13.09 -14.30
N VAL A 70 19.96 -11.98 -14.80
CA VAL A 70 20.22 -11.46 -16.15
C VAL A 70 21.44 -10.52 -16.18
N LEU A 71 21.91 -10.07 -15.01
CA LEU A 71 23.02 -9.13 -14.90
C LEU A 71 24.36 -9.75 -15.35
N PRO A 72 25.16 -9.06 -16.20
CA PRO A 72 26.49 -9.51 -16.56
C PRO A 72 27.42 -9.61 -15.33
N PRO A 73 28.36 -10.56 -15.30
CA PRO A 73 29.27 -10.75 -14.16
C PRO A 73 30.20 -9.56 -13.89
N ALA A 74 30.32 -8.62 -14.83
CA ALA A 74 31.04 -7.37 -14.68
C ALA A 74 30.33 -6.36 -13.75
N VAL A 75 29.04 -6.53 -13.48
CA VAL A 75 28.28 -5.61 -12.61
C VAL A 75 28.41 -6.07 -11.16
N PRO A 76 29.02 -5.26 -10.26
CA PRO A 76 29.21 -5.64 -8.86
C PRO A 76 27.88 -5.54 -8.09
N TYR A 77 27.04 -6.56 -8.24
CA TYR A 77 25.78 -6.71 -7.50
C TYR A 77 25.92 -7.77 -6.40
N ARG A 78 25.60 -7.39 -5.16
CA ARG A 78 25.57 -8.28 -4.00
C ARG A 78 24.25 -8.09 -3.28
N THR A 79 23.44 -9.13 -3.23
CA THR A 79 22.17 -9.12 -2.51
C THR A 79 22.41 -9.37 -1.02
N ASN A 80 22.10 -8.39 -0.18
CA ASN A 80 22.02 -8.59 1.26
C ASN A 80 20.56 -8.85 1.65
N LEU A 81 20.23 -10.09 2.01
CA LEU A 81 18.86 -10.47 2.36
C LEU A 81 18.32 -9.70 3.57
N TYR A 82 19.14 -9.37 4.56
CA TYR A 82 18.71 -8.62 5.74
C TYR A 82 18.30 -7.18 5.39
N PHE A 83 19.07 -6.54 4.51
CA PHE A 83 18.76 -5.19 4.08
C PHE A 83 17.52 -5.16 3.16
N LEU A 84 17.41 -6.14 2.27
CA LEU A 84 16.27 -6.29 1.37
C LEU A 84 14.97 -6.58 2.12
N SER A 85 15.00 -7.49 3.10
CA SER A 85 13.83 -7.80 3.93
C SER A 85 13.43 -6.62 4.82
N GLY A 86 14.41 -5.85 5.32
CA GLY A 86 14.17 -4.61 6.05
C GLY A 86 13.42 -3.57 5.21
N ILE A 87 13.87 -3.33 3.97
CA ILE A 87 13.19 -2.41 3.04
C ILE A 87 11.78 -2.92 2.71
N ALA A 88 11.64 -4.20 2.35
CA ALA A 88 10.34 -4.79 2.02
C ALA A 88 9.34 -4.61 3.18
N SER A 89 9.77 -4.91 4.40
CA SER A 89 8.95 -4.76 5.60
C SER A 89 8.56 -3.30 5.83
N LEU A 90 9.50 -2.37 5.67
CA LEU A 90 9.25 -0.94 5.81
C LEU A 90 8.22 -0.41 4.80
N LEU A 91 8.29 -0.86 3.55
CA LEU A 91 7.32 -0.47 2.52
C LEU A 91 5.91 -0.99 2.85
N VAL A 92 5.78 -2.23 3.31
CA VAL A 92 4.49 -2.79 3.74
C VAL A 92 3.94 -2.03 4.94
N ILE A 93 4.78 -1.74 5.94
CA ILE A 93 4.36 -0.97 7.13
C ILE A 93 3.87 0.42 6.72
N MET A 94 4.59 1.12 5.84
CA MET A 94 4.18 2.46 5.39
C MET A 94 2.91 2.43 4.53
N ALA A 95 2.72 1.41 3.69
CA ALA A 95 1.47 1.19 2.99
C ALA A 95 0.30 1.02 3.97
N MET A 96 0.49 0.20 5.01
CA MET A 96 -0.51 -0.06 6.06
C MET A 96 -0.84 1.22 6.83
N ILE A 97 0.16 2.03 7.18
CA ILE A 97 -0.05 3.33 7.82
C ILE A 97 -0.94 4.21 6.92
N GLY A 98 -0.59 4.36 5.64
CA GLY A 98 -1.41 5.12 4.68
C GLY A 98 -2.86 4.61 4.59
N GLY A 99 -3.04 3.29 4.58
CA GLY A 99 -4.35 2.64 4.60
C GLY A 99 -5.16 2.94 5.86
N VAL A 100 -4.55 2.81 7.04
CA VAL A 100 -5.22 3.11 8.33
C VAL A 100 -5.61 4.59 8.42
N PHE A 101 -4.76 5.50 7.93
CA PHE A 101 -5.11 6.93 7.86
C PHE A 101 -6.31 7.17 6.94
N SER A 102 -6.38 6.49 5.80
CA SER A 102 -7.50 6.62 4.86
C SER A 102 -8.82 6.10 5.42
N VAL A 103 -8.81 5.08 6.29
CA VAL A 103 -10.01 4.58 6.97
C VAL A 103 -10.74 5.69 7.73
N ARG A 104 -10.00 6.55 8.45
CA ARG A 104 -10.60 7.67 9.20
C ARG A 104 -11.34 8.63 8.28
N ALA A 105 -10.80 8.85 7.08
CA ALA A 105 -11.44 9.69 6.09
C ALA A 105 -12.71 9.02 5.53
N VAL A 106 -12.64 7.73 5.16
CA VAL A 106 -13.77 6.94 4.64
C VAL A 106 -14.93 6.81 5.63
N VAL A 107 -14.64 6.58 6.91
CA VAL A 107 -15.68 6.41 7.94
C VAL A 107 -16.48 7.70 8.16
N LYS A 108 -15.87 8.87 7.98
CA LYS A 108 -16.53 10.18 8.10
C LYS A 108 -17.35 10.62 6.88
N ILE A 109 -17.31 9.85 5.78
CA ILE A 109 -18.05 10.19 4.56
C ILE A 109 -19.55 10.01 4.80
N ASP A 110 -20.29 11.09 4.58
CA ASP A 110 -21.75 11.14 4.61
C ASP A 110 -22.30 10.49 3.32
N PRO A 111 -23.08 9.40 3.42
CA PRO A 111 -23.60 8.69 2.26
C PRO A 111 -24.47 9.57 1.35
N LEU A 112 -25.16 10.59 1.89
CA LEU A 112 -25.98 11.51 1.11
C LEU A 112 -25.13 12.39 0.16
N LYS A 113 -23.90 12.73 0.56
CA LYS A 113 -22.96 13.53 -0.25
C LYS A 113 -22.09 12.70 -1.19
N ALA A 114 -22.06 11.38 -1.01
CA ALA A 114 -21.23 10.49 -1.82
C ALA A 114 -21.97 9.91 -3.03
N ILE A 115 -23.30 9.96 -3.00
CA ILE A 115 -24.22 9.49 -4.05
C ILE A 115 -24.81 10.67 -4.84
N GLY A 116 -24.92 11.85 -4.23
CA GLY A 116 -25.38 13.09 -4.87
C GLY A 116 -24.25 13.92 -5.46
#